data_AF-X1UV00-F1
#
_entry.id   AF-X1UV00-F1
#
_cell.length_a   1.000
_cell.length_b   1.000
_cell.length_c   1.000
_cell.angle_alpha   90.00
_cell.angle_beta   90.00
_cell.angle_gamma   90.00
#
_symmetry.space_group_name_H-M   'P 1'
#
loop_
_entity.id
_entity.type
_entity.pdbx_description
1 polymer ?
#
loop_
_entity_poly.entity_id
_entity_poly.type
_entity_poly.pdbx_seq_one_letter_code
_entity_poly.pdbx_strand_id
1 'polypeptide(L)'
;MSEMIVTTANEIPDKKVVEILGVVKGNTVRARNIGRDIGAGFKNIIGGEVKTYTDMTTNARDEAFNRMVLFFQILFLSRFLIFPLIF
;
A
#
# COMPACT_ATOMS: atom_id res chain seq x y z
N MET A 1 0.64 7.95 12.23
CA MET A 1 0.55 6.55 11.74
C MET A 1 -0.36 5.82 12.71
N SER A 2 -1.44 5.23 12.21
CA SER A 2 -2.48 4.54 13.00
C SER A 2 -1.93 3.31 13.74
N GLU A 3 -2.47 3.02 14.92
CA GLU A 3 -2.19 1.83 15.74
C GLU A 3 -2.70 0.53 15.08
N MET A 4 -2.12 0.13 13.95
CA MET A 4 -2.43 -1.15 13.28
C MET A 4 -1.15 -1.95 13.09
N ILE A 5 -1.14 -3.20 13.57
CA ILE A 5 -0.01 -4.11 13.34
C ILE A 5 -0.11 -4.63 11.92
N VAL A 6 0.88 -4.30 11.08
CA VAL A 6 1.04 -4.85 9.74
C VAL A 6 2.39 -5.54 9.68
N THR A 7 2.39 -6.82 9.31
CA THR A 7 3.59 -7.64 9.29
C THR A 7 3.59 -8.55 8.07
N THR A 8 4.79 -8.87 7.57
CA THR A 8 5.00 -9.93 6.58
C THR A 8 5.16 -11.30 7.23
N ALA A 9 5.22 -11.36 8.56
CA ALA A 9 5.26 -12.62 9.30
C ALA A 9 3.90 -13.33 9.23
N ASN A 10 3.92 -14.66 9.28
CA ASN A 10 2.71 -15.47 9.27
C ASN A 10 1.96 -15.42 10.61
N GLU A 11 2.67 -15.16 11.70
CA GLU A 11 2.14 -15.17 13.06
C GLU A 11 2.71 -14.01 13.87
N ILE A 12 1.95 -13.57 14.88
CA ILE A 12 2.39 -12.55 15.84
C ILE A 12 2.55 -13.24 17.19
N PRO A 13 3.74 -13.19 17.83
CA PRO A 13 3.95 -13.75 19.16
C PRO A 13 2.89 -13.27 20.15
N ASP A 14 2.43 -14.18 21.02
CA ASP A 14 1.44 -13.92 22.07
C ASP A 14 0.07 -13.42 21.58
N LYS A 15 -0.24 -13.57 20.28
CA LYS A 15 -1.57 -13.30 19.72
C LYS A 15 -2.11 -14.52 18.98
N LYS A 16 -3.42 -14.75 19.09
CA LYS A 16 -4.15 -15.79 18.34
C LYS A 16 -5.07 -15.15 17.31
N VAL A 17 -5.07 -15.68 16.09
CA VAL A 17 -6.02 -15.28 15.05
C VAL A 17 -7.38 -15.89 15.39
N VAL A 18 -8.39 -15.04 15.60
CA VAL A 18 -9.77 -15.46 15.92
C VAL A 18 -10.65 -15.59 14.68
N GLU A 19 -10.33 -14.84 13.62
CA GLU A 19 -11.11 -14.81 12.38
C GLU A 19 -10.21 -14.39 11.21
N ILE A 20 -10.48 -14.94 10.02
CA ILE A 20 -9.86 -14.54 8.76
C ILE A 20 -10.90 -13.81 7.92
N LEU A 21 -10.74 -12.50 7.73
CA LEU A 21 -11.71 -11.65 7.04
C LEU A 21 -11.63 -11.73 5.51
N GLY A 22 -10.59 -12.38 4.97
CA GLY A 22 -10.35 -12.52 3.53
C GLY A 22 -9.05 -11.84 3.08
N VAL A 23 -8.84 -11.78 1.76
CA VAL A 23 -7.62 -11.23 1.16
C VAL A 23 -7.79 -9.75 0.86
N VAL A 24 -6.86 -8.93 1.33
CA VAL A 24 -6.77 -7.50 0.99
C VAL A 24 -5.65 -7.27 -0.01
N LYS A 25 -5.86 -6.34 -0.96
CA LYS A 25 -4.87 -5.96 -1.97
C LYS A 25 -4.87 -4.45 -2.15
N GLY A 26 -3.68 -3.85 -2.14
CA GLY A 26 -3.47 -2.46 -2.55
C GLY A 26 -2.66 -2.43 -3.84
N ASN A 27 -3.18 -1.78 -4.88
CA ASN A 27 -2.43 -1.56 -6.12
C ASN A 27 -2.51 -0.10 -6.54
N THR A 28 -1.44 0.42 -7.14
CA THR A 28 -1.40 1.75 -7.72
C THR A 28 -0.60 1.73 -9.02
N VAL A 29 -1.06 2.51 -9.99
CA VAL A 29 -0.35 2.74 -11.25
C VAL A 29 -0.16 4.25 -11.36
N ARG A 30 1.10 4.69 -11.35
CA ARG A 30 1.45 6.10 -11.54
C ARG A 30 1.87 6.30 -12.99
N ALA A 31 1.07 7.05 -13.75
CA ALA A 31 1.48 7.55 -15.05
C ALA A 31 2.52 8.67 -14.87
N ARG A 32 3.53 8.70 -15.72
CA ARG A 32 4.53 9.76 -15.71
C ARG A 32 4.04 10.98 -16.49
N ASN A 33 4.32 12.16 -15.95
CA ASN A 33 4.28 13.37 -16.76
C ASN A 33 5.46 13.35 -17.74
N ILE A 34 5.17 13.09 -19.02
CA ILE A 34 6.10 13.05 -20.17
C ILE A 34 7.12 14.21 -20.17
N GLY A 35 6.79 15.38 -19.63
CA GLY A 35 7.69 16.54 -19.55
C GLY A 35 8.89 16.37 -18.60
N ARG A 36 8.80 15.53 -17.56
CA ARG A 36 9.91 15.28 -16.60
C ARG A 36 10.90 14.24 -17.14
N ASP A 37 10.45 13.35 -18.02
CA ASP A 37 11.27 12.32 -18.66
C ASP A 37 12.29 12.93 -19.65
N ILE A 38 11.96 14.05 -20.32
CA ILE A 38 12.89 14.74 -21.24
C ILE A 38 14.09 15.33 -20.46
N GLY A 39 13.87 15.99 -19.33
CA GLY A 39 14.97 16.53 -18.50
C GLY A 39 15.78 15.45 -17.78
N ALA A 40 15.17 14.32 -17.43
CA ALA A 40 15.86 13.17 -16.83
C ALA A 40 16.69 12.38 -17.86
N GLY A 41 16.23 12.29 -19.11
CA GLY A 41 16.98 11.69 -20.22
C GLY A 41 18.35 12.34 -20.45
N PHE A 42 18.43 13.67 -20.30
CA PHE A 42 19.71 14.41 -20.33
C PHE A 42 20.61 14.12 -19.11
N LYS A 43 20.03 13.85 -17.94
CA LYS A 43 20.78 13.48 -16.71
C LYS A 43 21.31 12.05 -16.73
N ASN A 44 20.64 11.13 -17.45
CA ASN A 44 21.06 9.73 -17.60
C ASN A 44 22.39 9.57 -18.36
N ILE A 45 22.77 10.54 -19.20
CA ILE A 45 24.06 10.55 -19.91
C ILE A 45 25.24 10.78 -18.93
N ILE A 46 24.99 11.34 -17.74
CA ILE A 46 26.03 11.75 -16.77
C ILE A 46 26.30 10.65 -15.72
N GLY A 47 25.58 9.52 -15.74
CA GLY A 47 25.96 8.31 -14.99
C GLY A 47 25.75 8.38 -13.47
N GLY A 48 24.52 8.61 -13.02
CA GLY A 48 24.13 8.47 -11.61
C GLY A 48 22.79 7.77 -11.44
N GLU A 49 22.51 7.25 -10.24
CA GLU A 49 21.19 6.70 -9.89
C GLU A 49 20.11 7.72 -10.25
N VAL A 50 19.10 7.30 -11.01
CA VAL A 50 17.99 8.17 -11.38
C VAL A 50 17.10 8.34 -10.15
N LYS A 51 17.53 9.18 -9.22
CA LYS A 51 16.87 9.43 -7.92
C LYS A 51 15.35 9.60 -8.04
N THR A 52 14.90 10.21 -9.15
CA THR A 52 13.47 10.36 -9.48
C THR A 52 12.73 9.02 -9.64
N TYR A 53 13.34 7.98 -10.20
CA TYR A 53 12.75 6.65 -10.36
C TYR A 53 12.67 5.90 -9.02
N THR A 54 13.72 6.02 -8.19
CA THR A 54 13.74 5.51 -6.82
C THR A 54 12.63 6.17 -5.99
N ASP A 55 12.54 7.51 -6.02
CA ASP A 55 11.50 8.28 -5.32
C ASP A 55 10.09 7.89 -5.80
N MET A 56 9.89 7.69 -7.11
CA MET A 56 8.61 7.23 -7.66
C MET A 56 8.22 5.84 -7.17
N THR A 57 9.19 4.92 -7.07
CA THR A 57 8.94 3.56 -6.59
C THR A 57 8.56 3.55 -5.12
N THR A 58 9.25 4.34 -4.30
CA THR A 58 8.91 4.52 -2.87
C THR A 58 7.50 5.08 -2.72
N ASN A 59 7.18 6.17 -3.42
CA ASN A 59 5.84 6.77 -3.36
C ASN A 59 4.73 5.81 -3.82
N ALA A 60 4.99 5.00 -4.85
CA ALA A 60 4.03 4.00 -5.31
C ALA A 60 3.80 2.90 -4.26
N ARG A 61 4.86 2.46 -3.56
CA ARG A 61 4.74 1.50 -2.45
C ARG A 61 3.93 2.06 -1.29
N ASP A 62 4.19 3.30 -0.90
CA ASP A 62 3.48 3.95 0.21
C ASP A 62 1.99 4.12 -0.11
N GLU A 63 1.65 4.52 -1.34
CA GLU A 63 0.25 4.61 -1.75
C GLU A 63 -0.43 3.24 -1.81
N ALA A 64 0.23 2.22 -2.36
CA ALA A 64 -0.32 0.86 -2.38
C ALA A 64 -0.58 0.34 -0.96
N PHE A 65 0.36 0.59 -0.04
CA PHE A 65 0.21 0.26 1.37
C PHE A 65 -0.99 0.96 2.02
N ASN A 66 -1.12 2.27 1.81
CA ASN A 66 -2.24 3.04 2.35
C ASN A 66 -3.60 2.56 1.80
N ARG A 67 -3.66 2.21 0.51
CA ARG A 67 -4.87 1.62 -0.11
C ARG A 67 -5.21 0.26 0.49
N MET A 68 -4.21 -0.57 0.77
CA MET A 68 -4.39 -1.88 1.39
C MET A 68 -5.00 -1.73 2.81
N VAL A 69 -4.44 -0.83 3.63
CA VAL A 69 -4.92 -0.57 5.00
C VAL A 69 -6.35 -0.01 4.98
N LEU A 70 -6.64 0.94 4.08
CA LEU A 70 -7.98 1.48 3.93
C LEU A 70 -9.00 0.41 3.54
N PHE A 71 -8.65 -0.46 2.59
CA PHE A 71 -9.53 -1.55 2.15
C PHE A 71 -9.81 -2.54 3.30
N PHE A 72 -8.80 -2.87 4.10
CA PHE A 72 -8.99 -3.68 5.30
C PHE A 72 -9.98 -3.03 6.27
N GLN A 73 -9.86 -1.72 6.53
CA GLN A 73 -10.75 -1.02 7.45
C GLN A 73 -12.20 -0.99 6.96
N ILE A 74 -12.41 -0.83 5.65
CA ILE A 74 -13.75 -0.89 5.04
C ILE A 74 -14.35 -2.30 5.17
N LEU A 75 -13.56 -3.35 4.92
CA LEU A 75 -13.99 -4.74 5.04
C LEU A 75 -14.38 -5.08 6.49
N PHE A 76 -13.54 -4.66 7.44
CA PHE A 76 -13.81 -4.82 8.87
C PHE A 76 -15.12 -4.13 9.27
N LEU A 77 -15.30 -2.86 8.91
CA LEU A 77 -16.52 -2.10 9.20
C LEU A 77 -17.77 -2.73 8.56
N SER A 78 -17.66 -3.17 7.31
CA SER A 78 -18.79 -3.80 6.61
C SER A 78 -19.20 -5.11 7.29
N ARG A 79 -18.24 -5.94 7.71
CA ARG A 79 -18.56 -7.17 8.44
C ARG A 79 -19.14 -6.88 9.81
N PHE A 80 -18.58 -5.92 10.56
CA PHE A 80 -19.00 -5.65 11.94
C PHE A 80 -20.29 -4.82 12.06
N LEU A 81 -20.64 -4.00 11.06
CA LEU A 81 -21.86 -3.17 11.08
C LEU A 81 -23.08 -3.85 10.43
N ILE A 82 -22.87 -4.76 9.47
CA ILE A 82 -23.97 -5.44 8.77
C ILE A 82 -24.44 -6.69 9.53
N PHE A 83 -23.52 -7.39 10.22
CA PHE A 83 -23.84 -8.61 10.97
C PHE A 83 -24.71 -8.42 12.24
N PRO A 84 -24.59 -7.33 13.03
CA PRO A 84 -25.46 -7.13 14.20
C PRO A 84 -26.91 -6.76 13.81
N LEU A 85 -27.22 -6.54 12.53
CA LEU A 85 -28.59 -6.26 12.06
C LEU A 85 -29.40 -7.52 11.70
N ILE A 86 -28.77 -8.71 11.72
CA ILE A 86 -29.38 -9.99 11.32
C ILE A 86 -29.64 -10.90 12.54
N PHE A 87 -29.36 -10.41 13.76
CA PHE A 87 -29.71 -11.05 15.03
C PHE A 87 -30.56 -10.14 15.90
#